data_AF-A0A8B7DN59-F1
#
_entry.id   AF-A0A8B7DN59-F1
#
_cell.length_a   1.000
_cell.length_b   1.000
_cell.length_c   1.000
_cell.angle_alpha   90.00
_cell.angle_beta   90.00
_cell.angle_gamma   90.00
#
_symmetry.space_group_name_H-M   'P 1'
#
loop_
_entity.id
_entity.type
_entity.pdbx_description
1 polymer ?
#
loop_
_entity_poly.entity_id
_entity_poly.type
_entity_poly.pdbx_seq_one_letter_code
_entity_poly.pdbx_strand_id
1 'polypeptide(L)'
;MTIVFIITLCLSTFPELNTTLPNGKKEVSSKLKNFDAACFVWFTCEYIARFLSCPNKLLFIKSFLSAIDLLAITSTFTNLIVTASLGRNSLYNVAAARFIKALQILCIFRIFKLGRYFPGFQVLGHTILQCVSELVLFLMLVIVDMVFFSALVYHVEEHVQDTKFTSIVESFWWAIATISTVGYGDIYPRTTVGKLLGGMCCLSGMMFITLPIPIIANSFFNSYKHLIESRKQNKSK
;
A
#
# COMPACT_ATOMS: atom_id res chain seq x y z
N MET A 1 -1.04 19.63 -7.49
CA MET A 1 -2.23 18.88 -7.96
C MET A 1 -2.35 17.49 -7.36
N THR A 2 -1.36 16.59 -7.44
CA THR A 2 -1.44 15.24 -6.84
C THR A 2 -1.77 15.24 -5.35
N ILE A 3 -1.10 16.08 -4.55
CA ILE A 3 -1.39 16.19 -3.10
C ILE A 3 -2.82 16.71 -2.86
N VAL A 4 -3.24 17.74 -3.61
CA VAL A 4 -4.59 18.31 -3.47
C VAL A 4 -5.66 17.28 -3.80
N PHE A 5 -5.46 16.48 -4.85
CA PHE A 5 -6.37 15.38 -5.19
C PHE A 5 -6.41 14.29 -4.11
N ILE A 6 -5.27 13.93 -3.50
CA ILE A 6 -5.24 12.99 -2.38
C ILE A 6 -6.05 13.54 -1.19
N ILE A 7 -5.91 14.83 -0.89
CA ILE A 7 -6.69 15.49 0.16
C ILE A 7 -8.19 15.41 -0.19
N THR A 8 -8.59 15.69 -1.44
CA THR A 8 -9.99 15.56 -1.87
C THR A 8 -10.51 14.12 -1.74
N LEU A 9 -9.70 13.11 -2.09
CA LEU A 9 -10.05 11.71 -1.87
C LEU A 9 -10.29 11.40 -0.39
N CYS A 10 -9.39 11.85 0.49
CA CYS A 10 -9.59 11.70 1.94
C CYS A 10 -10.89 12.38 2.38
N LEU A 11 -11.11 13.63 1.96
CA LEU A 11 -12.32 14.40 2.27
C LEU A 11 -13.60 13.72 1.76
N SER A 12 -13.56 13.05 0.59
CA SER A 12 -14.70 12.32 0.02
C SER A 12 -15.13 11.10 0.86
N THR A 13 -14.24 10.61 1.72
CA THR A 13 -14.51 9.48 2.62
C THR A 13 -15.22 9.94 3.90
N PHE A 14 -15.13 11.24 4.26
CA PHE A 14 -15.77 11.75 5.47
C PHE A 14 -17.31 11.77 5.31
N PRO A 15 -18.05 11.10 6.20
CA PRO A 15 -19.50 10.98 6.09
C PRO A 15 -20.25 12.30 6.33
N GLU A 16 -19.58 13.31 6.88
CA GLU A 16 -20.12 14.65 7.18
C GLU A 16 -20.12 15.57 5.95
N LEU A 17 -19.21 15.33 5.00
CA LEU A 17 -19.09 16.11 3.76
C LEU A 17 -19.96 15.56 2.63
N ASN A 18 -20.60 14.40 2.87
CA ASN A 18 -21.50 13.77 1.93
C ASN A 18 -22.91 14.33 2.10
N THR A 19 -23.52 14.75 1.00
CA THR A 19 -24.91 15.22 0.94
C THR A 19 -25.86 14.04 1.13
N THR A 20 -26.73 14.11 2.14
CA THR A 20 -27.79 13.13 2.34
C THR A 20 -28.91 13.38 1.33
N LEU A 21 -29.14 12.42 0.44
CA LEU A 21 -30.25 12.43 -0.51
C LEU A 21 -31.59 12.19 0.22
N PRO A 22 -32.72 12.60 -0.37
CA PRO A 22 -34.06 12.38 0.19
C PRO A 22 -34.44 10.89 0.37
N ASN A 23 -33.68 9.96 -0.21
CA ASN A 23 -33.81 8.51 -0.03
C ASN A 23 -32.89 7.94 1.07
N GLY A 24 -32.25 8.78 1.87
CA GLY A 24 -31.33 8.40 2.95
C GLY A 24 -29.93 7.98 2.50
N LYS A 25 -29.63 7.95 1.19
CA LYS A 25 -28.28 7.64 0.69
C LYS A 25 -27.36 8.84 0.83
N LYS A 26 -26.14 8.63 1.31
CA LYS A 26 -25.09 9.65 1.34
C LYS A 26 -24.36 9.67 0.01
N GLU A 27 -24.37 10.79 -0.69
CA GLU A 27 -23.61 11.00 -1.91
C GLU A 27 -22.53 12.06 -1.72
N VAL A 28 -21.42 11.93 -2.45
CA VAL A 28 -20.35 12.92 -2.45
C VAL A 28 -20.89 14.27 -2.92
N SER A 29 -20.54 15.34 -2.19
CA SER A 29 -20.94 16.71 -2.53
C SER A 29 -20.57 17.09 -3.97
N SER A 30 -21.47 17.80 -4.66
CA SER A 30 -21.29 18.23 -6.04
C SER A 30 -20.01 19.06 -6.25
N LYS A 31 -19.60 19.83 -5.25
CA LYS A 31 -18.33 20.59 -5.25
C LYS A 31 -17.10 19.67 -5.33
N LEU A 32 -17.10 18.57 -4.57
CA LEU A 32 -16.01 17.59 -4.57
C LEU A 32 -15.98 16.82 -5.90
N LYS A 33 -17.15 16.41 -6.42
CA LYS A 33 -17.25 15.74 -7.73
C LYS A 33 -16.68 16.60 -8.88
N ASN A 34 -16.99 17.90 -8.90
CA ASN A 34 -16.46 18.81 -9.92
C ASN A 34 -14.95 18.98 -9.80
N PHE A 35 -14.42 19.03 -8.57
CA PHE A 35 -12.99 19.12 -8.32
C PHE A 35 -12.24 17.85 -8.79
N ASP A 36 -12.81 16.67 -8.51
CA ASP A 36 -12.27 15.39 -8.98
C ASP A 36 -12.23 15.31 -10.51
N ALA A 37 -13.28 15.80 -11.18
CA ALA A 37 -13.33 15.89 -12.63
C ALA A 37 -12.26 16.85 -13.19
N ALA A 38 -12.06 18.02 -12.57
CA ALA A 38 -11.00 18.95 -12.97
C ALA A 38 -9.60 18.34 -12.80
N CYS A 39 -9.35 17.64 -11.69
CA CYS A 39 -8.10 16.92 -11.47
C CYS A 39 -7.89 15.80 -12.49
N PHE A 40 -8.94 15.08 -12.86
CA PHE A 40 -8.88 14.05 -13.90
C PHE A 40 -8.47 14.62 -15.26
N VAL A 41 -9.09 15.73 -15.68
CA VAL A 41 -8.73 16.41 -16.93
C VAL A 41 -7.26 16.83 -16.88
N TRP A 42 -6.83 17.46 -15.79
CA TRP A 42 -5.43 17.87 -15.60
C TRP A 42 -4.45 16.70 -15.74
N PHE A 43 -4.70 15.58 -15.04
CA PHE A 43 -3.81 14.41 -15.09
C PHE A 43 -3.81 13.74 -16.47
N THR A 44 -4.95 13.72 -17.15
CA THR A 44 -5.05 13.17 -18.51
C THR A 44 -4.24 14.03 -19.49
N CYS A 45 -4.39 15.36 -19.42
CA CYS A 45 -3.59 16.30 -20.21
C CYS A 45 -2.09 16.16 -19.91
N GLU A 46 -1.71 16.06 -18.63
CA GLU A 46 -0.32 15.86 -18.20
C GLU A 46 0.27 14.55 -18.77
N TYR A 47 -0.50 13.45 -18.76
CA TYR A 47 -0.08 12.17 -19.32
C TYR A 47 0.07 12.22 -20.84
N ILE A 48 -0.92 12.79 -21.54
CA ILE A 48 -0.89 12.93 -23.00
C ILE A 48 0.30 13.80 -23.43
N ALA A 49 0.50 14.95 -22.80
CA ALA A 49 1.63 15.83 -23.09
C ALA A 49 2.97 15.09 -22.95
N ARG A 50 3.16 14.33 -21.86
CA ARG A 50 4.37 13.52 -21.66
C ARG A 50 4.53 12.39 -22.68
N PHE A 51 3.44 11.73 -23.04
CA PHE A 51 3.45 10.68 -24.04
C PHE A 51 3.86 11.22 -25.42
N LEU A 52 3.37 12.40 -25.79
CA LEU A 52 3.71 13.07 -27.04
C LEU A 52 5.15 13.61 -27.06
N SER A 53 5.64 14.14 -25.94
CA SER A 53 7.01 14.68 -25.83
C SER A 53 8.10 13.62 -25.68
N CYS A 54 7.75 12.34 -25.46
CA CYS A 54 8.74 11.29 -25.27
C CYS A 54 9.27 10.76 -26.61
N PRO A 55 10.61 10.69 -26.81
CA PRO A 55 11.18 10.17 -28.06
C PRO A 55 10.86 8.68 -28.30
N ASN A 56 10.75 7.87 -27.24
CA ASN A 56 10.49 6.43 -27.31
C ASN A 56 9.19 6.05 -26.59
N LYS A 57 8.08 5.98 -27.33
CA LYS A 57 6.73 5.73 -26.79
C LYS A 57 6.58 4.39 -26.06
N LEU A 58 7.22 3.32 -26.56
CA LEU A 58 7.15 1.99 -25.94
C LEU A 58 7.90 1.93 -24.60
N LEU A 59 9.06 2.59 -24.52
CA LEU A 59 9.81 2.71 -23.27
C LEU A 59 9.03 3.53 -22.24
N PHE A 60 8.35 4.59 -22.70
CA PHE A 60 7.49 5.39 -21.84
C PHE A 60 6.37 4.56 -21.21
N ILE A 61 5.62 3.79 -22.00
CA ILE A 61 4.51 2.97 -21.49
C ILE A 61 5.02 1.87 -20.53
N LYS A 62 6.18 1.28 -20.81
CA LYS A 62 6.81 0.26 -19.94
C LYS A 62 7.41 0.82 -18.65
N SER A 63 7.58 2.13 -18.53
CA SER A 63 8.11 2.75 -17.31
C SER A 63 7.13 2.62 -16.15
N PHE A 64 7.60 2.15 -14.99
CA PHE A 64 6.80 1.99 -13.77
C PHE A 64 6.00 3.25 -13.40
N LEU A 65 6.62 4.43 -13.49
CA LEU A 65 5.96 5.70 -13.16
C LEU A 65 4.87 6.09 -14.17
N SER A 66 5.00 5.69 -15.44
CA SER A 66 3.99 5.94 -16.47
C SER A 66 2.84 4.94 -16.37
N ALA A 67 3.12 3.69 -15.98
CA ALA A 67 2.09 2.69 -15.69
C ALA A 67 1.20 3.14 -14.53
N ILE A 68 1.77 3.75 -13.48
CA ILE A 68 1.01 4.36 -12.38
C ILE A 68 0.11 5.50 -12.88
N ASP A 69 0.62 6.38 -13.76
CA ASP A 69 -0.17 7.47 -14.35
C ASP A 69 -1.35 6.91 -15.17
N LEU A 70 -1.15 5.81 -15.90
CA LEU A 70 -2.22 5.14 -16.66
C LEU A 70 -3.26 4.50 -15.74
N LEU A 71 -2.85 3.73 -14.73
CA LEU A 71 -3.74 3.12 -13.74
C LEU A 71 -4.59 4.16 -13.01
N ALA A 72 -3.98 5.31 -12.71
CA ALA A 72 -4.68 6.45 -12.15
C ALA A 72 -5.80 6.90 -13.09
N ILE A 73 -5.50 7.21 -14.35
CA ILE A 73 -6.51 7.65 -15.33
C ILE A 73 -7.63 6.62 -15.47
N THR A 74 -7.30 5.33 -15.58
CA THR A 74 -8.27 4.23 -15.66
C THR A 74 -9.22 4.22 -14.46
N SER A 75 -8.70 4.39 -13.24
CA SER A 75 -9.50 4.39 -12.00
C SER A 75 -10.53 5.53 -11.92
N THR A 76 -10.23 6.73 -12.43
CA THR A 76 -11.22 7.83 -12.46
C THR A 76 -12.14 7.76 -13.66
N PHE A 77 -11.67 7.22 -14.78
CA PHE A 77 -12.49 6.99 -15.96
C PHE A 77 -13.64 6.03 -15.68
N THR A 78 -13.43 4.95 -14.91
CA THR A 78 -14.50 4.04 -14.51
C THR A 78 -15.54 4.72 -13.60
N ASN A 79 -15.12 5.58 -12.67
CA ASN A 79 -16.03 6.38 -11.85
C ASN A 79 -16.92 7.31 -12.70
N LEU A 80 -16.34 7.96 -13.70
CA LEU A 80 -17.07 8.85 -14.60
C LEU A 80 -18.07 8.07 -15.47
N ILE A 81 -17.65 6.96 -16.07
CA ILE A 81 -18.54 6.09 -16.87
C ILE A 81 -19.70 5.58 -16.01
N VAL A 82 -19.44 5.08 -14.82
CA VAL A 82 -20.48 4.54 -13.93
C VAL A 82 -21.50 5.62 -13.57
N THR A 83 -21.04 6.84 -13.30
CA THR A 83 -21.93 7.96 -12.95
C THR A 83 -22.69 8.50 -14.17
N ALA A 84 -22.05 8.56 -15.35
CA ALA A 84 -22.60 9.17 -16.56
C ALA A 84 -23.48 8.24 -17.39
N SER A 85 -23.13 6.95 -17.49
CA SER A 85 -23.85 5.98 -18.33
C SER A 85 -24.83 5.10 -17.55
N LEU A 86 -24.65 4.95 -16.22
CA LEU A 86 -25.38 3.97 -15.41
C LEU A 86 -26.30 4.59 -14.37
N GLY A 87 -26.61 5.88 -14.53
CA GLY A 87 -27.80 6.43 -13.92
C GLY A 87 -29.01 5.71 -14.51
N ARG A 88 -29.51 4.67 -13.82
CA ARG A 88 -30.91 4.15 -13.80
C ARG A 88 -31.13 2.66 -14.12
N ASN A 89 -30.15 1.88 -14.59
CA ASN A 89 -30.34 0.43 -14.73
C ASN A 89 -29.71 -0.34 -13.57
N SER A 90 -30.56 -0.72 -12.61
CA SER A 90 -30.30 -1.57 -11.43
C SER A 90 -29.96 -3.03 -11.76
N LEU A 91 -29.38 -3.28 -12.94
CA LEU A 91 -29.10 -4.61 -13.50
C LEU A 91 -27.61 -4.82 -13.81
N TYR A 92 -26.74 -4.09 -13.12
CA TYR A 92 -25.33 -4.45 -13.08
C TYR A 92 -25.16 -5.70 -12.20
N ASN A 93 -24.59 -6.74 -12.79
CA ASN A 93 -24.11 -7.92 -12.06
C ASN A 93 -23.35 -7.45 -10.82
N VAL A 94 -23.69 -8.00 -9.65
CA VAL A 94 -22.99 -7.72 -8.38
C VAL A 94 -21.47 -7.92 -8.54
N ALA A 95 -21.05 -8.85 -9.39
CA ALA A 95 -19.66 -9.07 -9.78
C ALA A 95 -19.02 -7.86 -10.49
N ALA A 96 -19.71 -7.24 -11.46
CA ALA A 96 -19.20 -6.07 -12.18
C ALA A 96 -19.09 -4.85 -11.24
N ALA A 97 -20.07 -4.65 -10.36
CA ALA A 97 -20.00 -3.59 -9.35
C ALA A 97 -18.82 -3.78 -8.38
N ARG A 98 -18.55 -5.01 -7.92
CA ARG A 98 -17.38 -5.34 -7.09
C ARG A 98 -16.07 -5.08 -7.82
N PHE A 99 -15.98 -5.47 -9.09
CA PHE A 99 -14.78 -5.23 -9.90
C PHE A 99 -14.51 -3.75 -10.10
N ILE A 100 -15.53 -2.96 -10.42
CA ILE A 100 -15.43 -1.50 -10.52
C ILE A 100 -14.95 -0.90 -9.19
N LYS A 101 -15.49 -1.35 -8.05
CA LYS A 101 -15.03 -0.90 -6.73
C LYS A 101 -13.57 -1.28 -6.44
N ALA A 102 -13.12 -2.46 -6.85
CA ALA A 102 -11.71 -2.83 -6.75
C ALA A 102 -10.82 -1.94 -7.62
N LEU A 103 -11.24 -1.59 -8.83
CA LEU A 103 -10.53 -0.63 -9.70
C LEU A 103 -10.48 0.78 -9.09
N GLN A 104 -11.42 1.15 -8.22
CA GLN A 104 -11.37 2.44 -7.51
C GLN A 104 -10.24 2.47 -6.48
N ILE A 105 -9.91 1.35 -5.84
CA ILE A 105 -8.78 1.27 -4.88
C ILE A 105 -7.45 1.56 -5.59
N LEU A 106 -7.34 1.27 -6.89
CA LEU A 106 -6.14 1.57 -7.67
C LEU A 106 -5.81 3.07 -7.71
N CYS A 107 -6.73 3.96 -7.32
CA CYS A 107 -6.45 5.38 -7.19
C CYS A 107 -5.37 5.67 -6.13
N ILE A 108 -5.19 4.80 -5.13
CA ILE A 108 -4.16 4.97 -4.10
C ILE A 108 -2.75 4.95 -4.69
N PHE A 109 -2.55 4.23 -5.80
CA PHE A 109 -1.25 4.18 -6.48
C PHE A 109 -0.80 5.55 -7.00
N ARG A 110 -1.71 6.53 -7.13
CA ARG A 110 -1.35 7.93 -7.47
C ARG A 110 -0.37 8.54 -6.48
N ILE A 111 -0.32 8.07 -5.22
CA ILE A 111 0.65 8.52 -4.23
C ILE A 111 2.09 8.26 -4.71
N PHE A 112 2.34 7.16 -5.44
CA PHE A 112 3.65 6.83 -5.98
C PHE A 112 4.10 7.82 -7.07
N LYS A 113 3.18 8.60 -7.67
CA LYS A 113 3.54 9.71 -8.56
C LYS A 113 4.36 10.78 -7.84
N LEU A 114 4.18 10.93 -6.52
CA LEU A 114 5.01 11.82 -5.70
C LEU A 114 6.49 11.42 -5.75
N GLY A 115 6.79 10.13 -5.91
CA GLY A 115 8.14 9.61 -6.05
C GLY A 115 8.91 10.19 -7.25
N ARG A 116 8.22 10.74 -8.26
CA ARG A 116 8.88 11.45 -9.37
C ARG A 116 9.50 12.78 -8.94
N TYR A 117 8.88 13.46 -7.99
CA TYR A 117 9.28 14.79 -7.52
C TYR A 117 10.31 14.73 -6.40
N PHE A 118 10.38 13.61 -5.68
CA PHE A 118 11.33 13.38 -4.60
C PHE A 118 12.44 12.42 -5.05
N PRO A 119 13.65 12.93 -5.38
CA PRO A 119 14.78 12.09 -5.77
C PRO A 119 15.12 11.01 -4.74
N GLY A 120 14.91 11.30 -3.45
CA GLY A 120 15.12 10.33 -2.37
C GLY A 120 14.25 9.08 -2.52
N PHE A 121 13.02 9.20 -3.03
CA PHE A 121 12.14 8.04 -3.24
C PHE A 121 12.61 7.16 -4.41
N GLN A 122 13.20 7.77 -5.45
CA GLN A 122 13.78 7.03 -6.58
C GLN A 122 15.02 6.26 -6.13
N VAL A 123 15.88 6.90 -5.33
CA VAL A 123 17.05 6.26 -4.72
C VAL A 123 16.60 5.13 -3.80
N LEU A 124 15.59 5.36 -2.96
CA LEU A 124 15.04 4.34 -2.08
C LEU A 124 14.52 3.12 -2.87
N GLY A 125 13.72 3.35 -3.92
CA GLY A 125 13.22 2.26 -4.77
C GLY A 125 14.34 1.46 -5.44
N HIS A 126 15.35 2.14 -5.98
CA HIS A 126 16.53 1.48 -6.55
C HIS A 126 17.33 0.70 -5.50
N THR A 127 17.51 1.27 -4.31
CA THR A 127 18.21 0.64 -3.19
C THR A 127 17.48 -0.62 -2.74
N ILE A 128 16.15 -0.59 -2.63
CA ILE A 128 15.34 -1.77 -2.27
C ILE A 128 15.52 -2.87 -3.31
N LEU A 129 15.51 -2.52 -4.60
CA LEU A 129 15.77 -3.49 -5.68
C LEU A 129 17.17 -4.08 -5.60
N GLN A 130 18.17 -3.30 -5.18
CA GLN A 130 19.53 -3.79 -4.95
C GLN A 130 19.63 -4.72 -3.74
N CYS A 131 18.82 -4.50 -2.70
CA CYS A 131 18.81 -5.30 -1.48
C CYS A 131 17.76 -6.44 -1.50
N VAL A 132 17.18 -6.73 -2.67
CA VAL A 132 16.03 -7.65 -2.75
C VAL A 132 16.40 -9.06 -2.30
N SER A 133 17.62 -9.52 -2.59
CA SER A 133 18.16 -10.81 -2.14
C SER A 133 18.14 -10.93 -0.62
N GLU A 134 18.58 -9.88 0.07
CA GLU A 134 18.67 -9.79 1.53
C GLU A 134 17.28 -9.67 2.16
N LEU A 135 16.38 -8.89 1.54
CA LEU A 135 14.98 -8.79 1.97
C LEU A 135 14.25 -10.12 1.85
N VAL A 136 14.46 -10.86 0.75
CA VAL A 136 13.82 -12.17 0.55
C VAL A 136 14.31 -13.16 1.61
N LEU A 137 15.60 -13.18 1.92
CA LEU A 137 16.13 -14.02 3.00
C LEU A 137 15.51 -13.65 4.36
N PHE A 138 15.43 -12.37 4.69
CA PHE A 138 14.80 -11.89 5.92
C PHE A 138 13.32 -12.29 6.00
N LEU A 139 12.55 -12.12 4.91
CA LEU A 139 11.15 -12.53 4.86
C LEU A 139 10.98 -14.04 5.04
N MET A 140 11.87 -14.85 4.46
CA MET A 140 11.87 -16.30 4.68
C MET A 140 12.08 -16.65 6.16
N LEU A 141 13.02 -16.00 6.85
CA LEU A 141 13.26 -16.21 8.27
C LEU A 141 12.02 -15.85 9.11
N VAL A 142 11.39 -14.70 8.84
CA VAL A 142 10.16 -14.28 9.54
C VAL A 142 9.00 -15.24 9.30
N ILE A 143 8.83 -15.75 8.08
CA ILE A 143 7.78 -16.73 7.77
C ILE A 143 8.02 -18.04 8.51
N VAL A 144 9.26 -18.54 8.53
CA VAL A 144 9.60 -19.76 9.27
C VAL A 144 9.36 -19.57 10.76
N ASP A 145 9.78 -18.44 11.33
CA ASP A 145 9.56 -18.09 12.74
C ASP A 145 8.06 -18.02 13.09
N MET A 146 7.28 -17.35 12.23
CA MET A 146 5.83 -17.24 12.36
C MET A 146 5.17 -18.62 12.36
N VAL A 147 5.49 -19.47 11.38
CA VAL A 147 4.91 -20.82 11.29
C VAL A 147 5.29 -21.66 12.51
N PHE A 148 6.54 -21.58 12.96
CA PHE A 148 7.05 -22.31 14.11
C PHE A 148 6.32 -21.92 15.41
N PHE A 149 6.29 -20.63 15.76
CA PHE A 149 5.64 -20.18 16.98
C PHE A 149 4.13 -20.30 16.95
N SER A 150 3.49 -20.12 15.79
CA SER A 150 2.06 -20.33 15.63
C SER A 150 1.65 -21.79 15.83
N ALA A 151 2.46 -22.75 15.34
CA ALA A 151 2.20 -24.18 15.58
C ALA A 151 2.36 -24.54 17.07
N LEU A 152 3.41 -24.05 17.72
CA LEU A 152 3.66 -24.30 19.14
C LEU A 152 2.57 -23.72 20.04
N VAL A 153 2.21 -22.45 19.85
CA VAL A 153 1.20 -21.79 20.68
C VAL A 153 -0.18 -22.41 20.47
N TYR A 154 -0.51 -22.79 19.23
CA TYR A 154 -1.77 -23.47 18.92
C TYR A 154 -1.88 -24.77 19.71
N HIS A 155 -0.87 -25.64 19.66
CA HIS A 155 -0.92 -26.92 20.34
C HIS A 155 -0.93 -26.79 21.87
N VAL A 156 -0.33 -25.73 22.41
CA VAL A 156 -0.37 -25.46 23.86
C VAL A 156 -1.72 -24.88 24.31
N GLU A 157 -2.40 -24.11 23.45
CA GLU A 157 -3.61 -23.37 23.80
C GLU A 157 -4.91 -24.01 23.27
N GLU A 158 -4.85 -25.04 22.42
CA GLU A 158 -6.04 -25.62 21.75
C GLU A 158 -7.07 -26.22 22.72
N HIS A 159 -6.62 -26.68 23.90
CA HIS A 159 -7.48 -27.28 24.92
C HIS A 159 -7.96 -26.28 25.99
N VAL A 160 -7.62 -25.00 25.86
CA VAL A 160 -7.99 -23.96 26.81
C VAL A 160 -9.39 -23.43 26.49
N GLN A 161 -10.24 -23.31 27.50
CA GLN A 161 -11.57 -22.71 27.31
C GLN A 161 -11.47 -21.24 26.88
N ASP A 162 -12.34 -20.84 25.95
CA ASP A 162 -12.39 -19.49 25.37
C ASP A 162 -11.05 -19.02 24.76
N THR A 163 -10.32 -19.97 24.17
CA THR A 163 -9.14 -19.67 23.35
C THR A 163 -9.55 -19.13 21.98
N LYS A 164 -8.77 -18.17 21.47
CA LYS A 164 -8.89 -17.65 20.10
C LYS A 164 -7.95 -18.35 19.12
N PHE A 165 -7.13 -19.28 19.61
CA PHE A 165 -6.26 -20.12 18.78
C PHE A 165 -7.06 -21.30 18.20
N THR A 166 -7.92 -21.02 17.22
CA THR A 166 -8.82 -22.03 16.61
C THR A 166 -8.14 -22.87 15.52
N SER A 167 -7.11 -22.34 14.87
CA SER A 167 -6.27 -23.05 13.91
C SER A 167 -4.85 -22.47 13.88
N ILE A 168 -3.90 -23.20 13.29
CA ILE A 168 -2.54 -22.70 13.09
C ILE A 168 -2.54 -21.43 12.22
N VAL A 169 -3.42 -21.35 11.21
CA VAL A 169 -3.52 -20.18 10.32
C VAL A 169 -4.05 -18.95 11.07
N GLU A 170 -5.05 -19.13 11.93
CA GLU A 170 -5.53 -18.04 12.81
C GLU A 170 -4.45 -17.59 13.80
N SER A 171 -3.60 -18.52 14.23
CA SER A 171 -2.44 -18.24 15.08
C SER A 171 -1.35 -17.43 14.36
N PHE A 172 -1.35 -17.35 13.02
CA PHE A 172 -0.44 -16.47 12.27
C PHE A 172 -0.70 -15.00 12.56
N TRP A 173 -1.96 -14.59 12.75
CA TRP A 173 -2.31 -13.21 13.09
C TRP A 173 -1.69 -12.78 14.42
N TRP A 174 -1.73 -13.68 15.42
CA TRP A 174 -1.06 -13.44 16.70
C TRP A 174 0.47 -13.39 16.55
N ALA A 175 1.07 -14.32 15.81
CA ALA A 175 2.52 -14.37 15.64
C ALA A 175 3.05 -13.15 14.87
N ILE A 176 2.40 -12.73 13.78
CA ILE A 176 2.82 -11.53 13.03
C ILE A 176 2.69 -10.26 13.88
N ALA A 177 1.63 -10.12 14.68
CA ALA A 177 1.46 -9.00 15.61
C ALA A 177 2.50 -9.00 16.75
N THR A 178 2.94 -10.19 17.18
CA THR A 178 3.94 -10.36 18.25
C THR A 178 5.37 -10.14 17.76
N ILE A 179 5.75 -10.75 16.64
CA ILE A 179 7.06 -10.60 15.98
C ILE A 179 7.30 -9.13 15.60
N SER A 180 6.27 -8.45 15.08
CA SER A 180 6.33 -7.03 14.73
C SER A 180 6.28 -6.09 15.93
N THR A 181 6.17 -6.61 17.16
CA THR A 181 6.05 -5.84 18.41
C THR A 181 4.80 -4.94 18.50
N VAL A 182 3.81 -5.14 17.63
CA VAL A 182 2.55 -4.38 17.64
C VAL A 182 1.66 -4.79 18.81
N GLY A 183 1.44 -6.10 18.98
CA GLY A 183 0.73 -6.67 20.14
C GLY A 183 -0.66 -6.09 20.39
N TYR A 184 -1.56 -6.16 19.40
CA TYR A 184 -2.95 -5.64 19.52
C TYR A 184 -3.72 -6.14 20.76
N GLY A 185 -3.38 -7.33 21.28
CA GLY A 185 -3.99 -7.91 22.47
C GLY A 185 -5.38 -8.52 22.23
N ASP A 186 -5.80 -8.62 20.98
CA ASP A 186 -7.05 -9.26 20.57
C ASP A 186 -6.98 -10.80 20.66
N ILE A 187 -5.81 -11.38 20.36
CA ILE A 187 -5.47 -12.79 20.59
C ILE A 187 -4.24 -12.84 21.51
N TYR A 188 -4.24 -13.70 22.52
CA TYR A 188 -3.08 -13.89 23.42
C TYR A 188 -3.15 -15.25 24.13
N PRO A 189 -1.99 -15.88 24.43
CA PRO A 189 -1.94 -17.14 25.17
C PRO A 189 -2.34 -16.95 26.62
N ARG A 190 -3.17 -17.86 27.14
CA ARG A 190 -3.65 -17.83 28.52
C ARG A 190 -2.78 -18.68 29.44
N THR A 191 -2.24 -19.80 28.95
CA THR A 191 -1.41 -20.71 29.74
C THR A 191 -0.04 -20.10 30.05
N THR A 192 0.58 -20.57 31.14
CA THR A 192 1.95 -20.17 31.51
C THR A 192 2.96 -20.55 30.42
N VAL A 193 2.81 -21.73 29.81
CA VAL A 193 3.69 -22.20 28.73
C VAL A 193 3.48 -21.37 27.46
N GLY A 194 2.24 -21.07 27.10
CA GLY A 194 1.92 -20.20 25.96
C GLY A 194 2.49 -18.80 26.13
N LYS A 195 2.46 -18.23 27.35
CA LYS A 195 3.10 -16.94 27.64
C LYS A 195 4.62 -17.00 27.52
N LEU A 196 5.25 -18.09 27.94
CA LEU A 196 6.70 -18.31 27.75
C LEU A 196 7.04 -18.38 26.26
N LEU A 197 6.25 -19.12 25.47
CA LEU A 197 6.37 -19.17 24.00
C LEU A 197 6.19 -17.79 23.37
N GLY A 198 5.22 -16.99 23.85
CA GLY A 198 5.03 -15.61 23.42
C GLY A 198 6.23 -14.71 23.72
N GLY A 199 6.85 -14.87 24.88
CA GLY A 199 8.09 -14.18 25.23
C GLY A 199 9.24 -14.55 24.29
N MET A 200 9.42 -15.84 24.00
CA MET A 200 10.45 -16.32 23.06
C MET A 200 10.20 -15.82 21.63
N CYS A 201 8.95 -15.84 21.18
CA CYS A 201 8.51 -15.33 19.87
C CYS A 201 8.81 -13.83 19.71
N CYS A 202 8.56 -13.04 20.76
CA CYS A 202 8.88 -11.61 20.74
C CYS A 202 10.40 -11.37 20.63
N LEU A 203 11.19 -12.12 21.40
CA LEU A 203 12.66 -12.01 21.38
C LEU A 203 13.26 -12.47 20.04
N SER A 204 12.80 -13.58 19.46
CA SER A 204 13.24 -14.05 18.14
C SER A 204 12.90 -13.04 17.04
N GLY A 205 11.66 -12.53 17.04
CA GLY A 205 11.19 -11.54 16.08
C GLY A 205 12.02 -10.25 16.10
N MET A 206 12.33 -9.74 17.30
CA MET A 206 13.17 -8.56 17.46
C MET A 206 14.59 -8.78 16.92
N MET A 207 15.17 -9.96 17.16
CA MET A 207 16.49 -10.31 16.61
C MET A 207 16.49 -10.29 15.07
N PHE A 208 15.46 -10.89 14.44
CA PHE A 208 15.37 -10.91 12.99
C PHE A 208 15.17 -9.51 12.39
N ILE A 209 14.27 -8.69 12.95
CA ILE A 209 13.98 -7.33 12.44
C ILE A 209 15.19 -6.41 12.52
N THR A 210 16.08 -6.64 13.48
CA THR A 210 17.30 -5.82 13.66
C THR A 210 18.31 -5.99 12.52
N LEU A 211 18.29 -7.12 11.80
CA LEU A 211 19.27 -7.44 10.75
C LEU A 211 19.09 -6.65 9.43
N PRO A 212 17.90 -6.57 8.81
CA PRO A 212 17.73 -5.89 7.51
C PRO A 212 17.81 -4.37 7.61
N ILE A 213 17.46 -3.76 8.75
CA ILE A 213 17.38 -2.30 8.88
C ILE A 213 18.74 -1.63 8.59
N PRO A 214 19.87 -2.03 9.21
CA PRO A 214 21.17 -1.45 8.90
C PRO A 214 21.63 -1.72 7.46
N ILE A 215 21.32 -2.89 6.89
CA ILE A 215 21.70 -3.25 5.52
C ILE A 215 21.03 -2.30 4.53
N ILE A 216 19.71 -2.12 4.64
CA ILE A 216 18.94 -1.22 3.78
C ILE A 216 19.39 0.23 4.01
N ALA A 217 19.57 0.64 5.26
CA ALA A 217 19.99 2.00 5.59
C ALA A 217 21.37 2.34 5.02
N ASN A 218 22.34 1.44 5.13
CA ASN A 218 23.68 1.63 4.59
C ASN A 218 23.69 1.66 3.06
N SER A 219 22.95 0.75 2.43
CA SER A 219 22.78 0.72 0.97
C SER A 219 22.12 2.00 0.45
N PHE A 220 21.10 2.49 1.17
CA PHE A 220 20.43 3.75 0.84
C PHE A 220 21.37 4.94 0.97
N PHE A 221 22.12 5.01 2.06
CA PHE A 221 23.06 6.10 2.31
C PHE A 221 24.15 6.15 1.23
N ASN A 222 24.69 4.99 0.84
CA ASN A 222 25.68 4.88 -0.23
C ASN A 222 25.11 5.33 -1.58
N SER A 223 23.94 4.81 -1.96
CA SER A 223 23.25 5.20 -3.21
C SER A 223 22.90 6.69 -3.23
N TYR A 224 22.50 7.24 -2.09
CA TYR A 224 22.16 8.66 -1.95
C TYR A 224 23.40 9.57 -2.03
N LYS A 225 24.52 9.18 -1.41
CA LYS A 225 25.80 9.90 -1.49
C LYS A 225 26.29 9.97 -2.93
N HIS A 226 26.28 8.84 -3.66
CA HIS A 226 26.65 8.79 -5.08
C HIS A 226 25.78 9.71 -5.96
N LEU A 227 24.48 9.81 -5.68
CA LEU A 227 23.60 10.75 -6.38
C LEU A 227 24.01 12.22 -6.14
N ILE A 228 24.35 12.58 -4.90
CA ILE A 228 24.76 13.96 -4.56
C ILE A 228 26.11 14.31 -5.23
N GLU A 229 27.08 13.41 -5.20
CA GLU A 229 28.40 13.61 -5.81
C GLU A 229 28.29 13.77 -7.33
N SER A 230 27.51 12.91 -7.99
CA SER A 230 27.24 13.01 -9.43
C SER A 230 26.61 14.35 -9.82
N ARG A 231 25.71 14.89 -8.98
CA ARG A 231 25.11 16.21 -9.18
C ARG A 231 26.10 17.36 -8.98
N LYS A 232 27.06 17.23 -8.09
CA LYS A 232 28.13 18.24 -7.90
C LYS A 232 29.04 18.29 -9.11
N GLN A 233 29.47 17.13 -9.62
CA GLN A 233 30.34 17.05 -10.80
C GLN A 233 29.68 17.58 -12.09
N ASN A 234 28.38 17.34 -12.26
CA ASN A 234 27.62 17.91 -13.38
C ASN A 234 27.34 19.42 -13.25
N LYS A 235 27.49 20.01 -12.06
CA LYS A 235 27.39 21.48 -11.89
C LYS A 235 28.73 22.20 -12.08
N SER A 236 29.85 21.48 -12.03
CA SER A 236 31.19 22.04 -12.24
C SER A 236 31.69 21.92 -13.69
N LYS A 237 30.93 21.25 -14.57
CA LYS A 237 31.13 21.21 -16.02
C LYS A 237 30.16 22.17 -16.69
#